data_AF-X1A581-F1
#
_entry.id   AF-X1A581-F1
#
_cell.length_a   1.000
_cell.length_b   1.000
_cell.length_c   1.000
_cell.angle_alpha   90.00
_cell.angle_beta   90.00
_cell.angle_gamma   90.00
#
_symmetry.space_group_name_H-M   'P 1'
#
loop_
_entity.id
_entity.type
_entity.pdbx_description
1 polymer ?
#
loop_
_entity_poly.entity_id
_entity_poly.type
_entity_poly.pdbx_seq_one_letter_code
_entity_poly.pdbx_strand_id
1 'polypeptide(L)'
;MKLLKQENLKELTEKVLDLVAKTAVEIGHRSDAQTLASLSKIFAEDLIKEKRFGNMTFNQVVDGFYYGVRFGKDEPFLNIRTFYKWTYKMKEMCDNAYYEVHTLGKPKGKTLWYQEPLKLLK
;
A
#
# COMPACT_ATOMS: atom_id res chain seq x y z
N MET A 1 -10.42 9.39 -3.88
CA MET A 1 -9.71 8.38 -3.04
C MET A 1 -9.96 8.74 -1.58
N LYS A 2 -9.89 7.77 -0.65
CA LYS A 2 -9.96 8.03 0.79
C LYS A 2 -8.58 7.76 1.40
N LEU A 3 -8.23 8.47 2.47
CA LEU A 3 -7.03 8.16 3.25
C LEU A 3 -7.29 6.88 4.05
N LEU A 4 -6.27 6.07 4.28
CA LEU A 4 -6.39 4.82 5.04
C LEU A 4 -6.97 5.06 6.44
N LYS A 5 -6.55 6.14 7.13
CA LYS A 5 -7.09 6.48 8.46
C LYS A 5 -8.60 6.83 8.46
N GLN A 6 -9.20 7.04 7.29
CA GLN A 6 -10.62 7.36 7.10
C GLN A 6 -11.41 6.18 6.53
N GLU A 7 -10.75 5.06 6.21
CA GLU A 7 -11.42 3.86 5.72
C GLU A 7 -12.16 3.15 6.85
N ASN A 8 -13.25 2.46 6.52
CA ASN A 8 -13.91 1.56 7.45
C ASN A 8 -13.07 0.27 7.56
N LEU A 9 -12.78 -0.18 8.79
CA LEU A 9 -11.92 -1.34 9.01
C LEU A 9 -12.46 -2.61 8.32
N LYS A 10 -13.78 -2.83 8.32
CA LYS A 10 -14.38 -4.01 7.67
C LYS A 10 -14.18 -3.98 6.16
N GLU A 11 -14.55 -2.86 5.52
CA GLU A 11 -14.37 -2.67 4.07
C GLU A 11 -12.89 -2.74 3.67
N LEU A 12 -11.99 -2.16 4.49
CA LEU A 12 -10.56 -2.24 4.24
C LEU A 12 -10.02 -3.66 4.37
N THR A 13 -10.52 -4.44 5.34
CA THR A 13 -10.13 -5.84 5.51
C THR A 13 -10.50 -6.67 4.28
N GLU A 14 -11.69 -6.47 3.71
CA GLU A 14 -12.13 -7.13 2.48
C GLU A 14 -11.22 -6.75 1.29
N LYS A 15 -10.94 -5.46 1.10
CA LYS A 15 -9.99 -4.97 0.07
C LYS A 15 -8.59 -5.56 0.24
N VAL A 16 -8.09 -5.63 1.47
CA VAL A 16 -6.78 -6.22 1.78
C VAL A 16 -6.78 -7.71 1.51
N LEU A 17 -7.87 -8.43 1.83
CA LEU A 17 -7.98 -9.85 1.53
C LEU A 17 -7.86 -10.13 0.04
N ASP A 18 -8.55 -9.38 -0.81
CA ASP A 18 -8.44 -9.51 -2.26
C ASP A 18 -7.01 -9.22 -2.74
N LEU A 19 -6.37 -8.19 -2.19
CA LEU A 19 -4.98 -7.85 -2.51
C LEU A 19 -4.00 -8.97 -2.13
N VAL A 20 -4.11 -9.48 -0.91
CA VAL A 20 -3.22 -10.52 -0.38
C VAL A 20 -3.46 -11.85 -1.11
N ALA A 21 -4.70 -12.21 -1.40
CA ALA A 21 -5.05 -13.40 -2.17
C ALA A 21 -4.50 -13.32 -3.60
N LYS A 22 -4.68 -12.19 -4.29
CA LYS A 22 -4.06 -11.95 -5.61
C LYS A 22 -2.54 -12.06 -5.52
N THR A 23 -1.93 -11.41 -4.53
CA THR A 23 -0.48 -11.44 -4.31
C THR A 23 0.03 -12.86 -4.14
N ALA A 24 -0.65 -13.70 -3.35
CA ALA A 24 -0.28 -15.10 -3.16
C ALA A 24 -0.22 -15.86 -4.48
N VAL A 25 -1.20 -15.65 -5.37
CA VAL A 25 -1.19 -16.22 -6.74
C VAL A 25 -0.01 -15.67 -7.55
N GLU A 26 0.23 -14.36 -7.51
CA GLU A 26 1.28 -13.71 -8.30
C GLU A 26 2.71 -14.15 -7.93
N ILE A 27 2.94 -14.52 -6.67
CA ILE A 27 4.23 -15.02 -6.17
C ILE A 27 4.30 -16.57 -6.18
N GLY A 28 3.24 -17.25 -6.62
CA GLY A 28 3.17 -18.72 -6.63
C GLY A 28 3.11 -19.36 -5.24
N HIS A 29 2.73 -18.61 -4.20
CA HIS A 29 2.65 -19.11 -2.82
C HIS A 29 1.27 -19.72 -2.55
N ARG A 30 1.25 -20.94 -2.01
CA ARG A 30 0.01 -21.60 -1.55
C ARG A 30 -0.19 -21.29 -0.08
N SER A 31 -1.24 -20.53 0.22
CA SER A 31 -1.70 -20.27 1.59
C SER A 31 -3.16 -20.66 1.73
N ASP A 32 -3.53 -21.17 2.90
CA ASP A 32 -4.91 -21.50 3.19
C ASP A 32 -5.73 -20.23 3.46
N ALA A 33 -7.06 -20.36 3.33
CA ALA A 33 -7.98 -19.23 3.47
C ALA A 33 -7.95 -18.60 4.87
N GLN A 34 -7.71 -19.39 5.92
CA GLN A 34 -7.67 -18.88 7.29
C GLN A 34 -6.43 -18.01 7.50
N THR A 35 -5.27 -18.46 7.03
CA THR A 35 -4.03 -17.67 7.05
C THR A 35 -4.19 -16.35 6.28
N LEU A 36 -4.78 -16.39 5.07
CA LEU A 36 -5.04 -15.19 4.27
C LEU A 36 -5.94 -14.20 5.02
N ALA A 37 -7.03 -14.68 5.61
CA ALA A 37 -7.95 -13.85 6.39
C ALA A 37 -7.26 -13.23 7.61
N SER A 38 -6.48 -14.00 8.36
CA SER A 38 -5.73 -13.52 9.52
C SER A 38 -4.70 -12.45 9.13
N LEU A 39 -3.90 -12.71 8.10
CA LEU A 39 -2.92 -11.74 7.58
C LEU A 39 -3.59 -10.44 7.13
N SER A 40 -4.73 -10.56 6.45
CA SER A 40 -5.46 -9.41 5.92
C SER A 40 -6.06 -8.55 7.01
N LYS A 41 -6.62 -9.17 8.06
CA LYS A 41 -7.15 -8.47 9.22
C LYS A 41 -6.05 -7.71 9.96
N ILE A 42 -4.94 -8.38 10.27
CA ILE A 42 -3.79 -7.77 10.96
C ILE A 42 -3.29 -6.57 10.14
N PHE A 43 -3.09 -6.76 8.84
CA PHE A 43 -2.55 -5.72 7.99
C PHE A 43 -3.52 -4.55 7.80
N ALA A 44 -4.83 -4.78 7.68
CA ALA A 44 -5.83 -3.72 7.60
C ALA A 44 -5.89 -2.87 8.87
N GLU A 45 -5.80 -3.50 10.05
CA GLU A 45 -5.71 -2.77 11.32
C GLU A 45 -4.47 -1.88 11.38
N ASP A 46 -3.33 -2.43 10.96
CA ASP A 46 -2.06 -1.73 10.94
C ASP A 46 -2.06 -0.53 9.97
N LEU A 47 -2.62 -0.68 8.78
CA LEU A 47 -2.74 0.39 7.79
C LEU A 47 -3.49 1.62 8.32
N ILE A 48 -4.45 1.40 9.24
CA ILE A 48 -5.22 2.47 9.89
C ILE A 48 -4.46 3.04 11.09
N LYS A 49 -3.93 2.17 11.97
CA LYS A 49 -3.33 2.56 13.25
C LYS A 49 -1.96 3.21 13.09
N GLU A 50 -1.16 2.75 12.13
CA GLU A 50 0.19 3.25 11.93
C GLU A 50 0.18 4.65 11.31
N LYS A 51 0.67 5.64 12.07
CA LYS A 51 0.74 7.05 11.62
C LYS A 51 1.48 7.22 10.30
N ARG A 52 2.42 6.33 10.00
CA ARG A 52 3.20 6.31 8.76
C ARG A 52 2.29 6.04 7.55
N PHE A 53 1.33 5.12 7.68
CA PHE A 53 0.47 4.70 6.59
C PHE A 53 -0.87 5.44 6.56
N GLY A 54 -1.36 5.97 7.68
CA GLY A 54 -2.70 6.58 7.75
C GLY A 54 -2.98 7.71 6.74
N ASN A 55 -1.96 8.40 6.22
CA ASN A 55 -2.09 9.44 5.18
C ASN A 55 -1.86 8.92 3.74
N MET A 56 -1.63 7.62 3.56
CA MET A 56 -1.65 7.00 2.25
C MET A 56 -3.09 6.66 1.86
N THR A 57 -3.29 6.33 0.60
CA THR A 57 -4.53 5.75 0.07
C THR A 57 -4.35 4.26 -0.20
N PHE A 58 -5.45 3.52 -0.27
CA PHE A 58 -5.37 2.09 -0.57
C PHE A 58 -4.73 1.80 -1.94
N ASN A 59 -4.91 2.68 -2.92
CA ASN A 59 -4.25 2.54 -4.23
C ASN A 59 -2.73 2.55 -4.12
N GLN A 60 -2.15 3.39 -3.25
CA GLN A 60 -0.70 3.38 -3.01
C GLN A 60 -0.25 2.08 -2.33
N VAL A 61 -1.10 1.45 -1.52
CA VAL A 61 -0.80 0.11 -0.98
C VAL A 61 -0.77 -0.92 -2.11
N VAL A 62 -1.78 -0.91 -2.99
CA VAL A 62 -1.86 -1.79 -4.17
C VAL A 62 -0.64 -1.60 -5.08
N ASP A 63 -0.27 -0.36 -5.38
CA ASP A 63 0.92 -0.03 -6.17
C ASP A 63 2.20 -0.57 -5.50
N GLY A 64 2.28 -0.48 -4.17
CA GLY A 64 3.40 -1.01 -3.40
C GLY A 64 3.53 -2.51 -3.51
N PHE A 65 2.42 -3.24 -3.40
CA PHE A 65 2.40 -4.69 -3.60
C PHE A 65 2.76 -5.05 -5.04
N TYR A 66 2.17 -4.40 -6.04
CA TYR A 66 2.50 -4.61 -7.44
C TYR A 66 4.00 -4.42 -7.71
N TYR A 67 4.57 -3.32 -7.20
CA TYR A 67 6.00 -3.03 -7.33
C TYR A 67 6.85 -4.07 -6.60
N GLY A 68 6.46 -4.43 -5.37
CA GLY A 68 7.18 -5.39 -4.54
C GLY A 68 7.24 -6.79 -5.13
N VAL A 69 6.15 -7.27 -5.71
CA VAL A 69 6.06 -8.58 -6.37
C VAL A 69 6.91 -8.63 -7.65
N ARG A 70 7.05 -7.51 -8.38
CA ARG A 70 7.64 -7.50 -9.74
C ARG A 70 9.09 -7.05 -9.76
N PHE A 71 9.44 -6.12 -8.86
CA PHE A 71 10.75 -5.48 -8.82
C PHE A 71 11.44 -5.62 -7.45
N GLY A 72 10.84 -6.38 -6.54
CA GLY A 72 11.47 -6.76 -5.27
C GLY A 72 12.75 -7.54 -5.52
N LYS A 73 13.80 -7.20 -4.77
CA LYS A 73 15.11 -7.88 -4.86
C LYS A 73 15.15 -9.20 -4.09
N ASP A 74 14.27 -9.34 -3.11
CA ASP A 74 14.24 -10.46 -2.19
C ASP A 74 13.07 -11.39 -2.54
N GLU A 75 13.24 -12.68 -2.24
CA GLU A 75 12.18 -13.65 -2.41
C GLU A 75 10.96 -13.25 -1.56
N PRO A 76 9.77 -13.13 -2.18
CA PRO A 76 8.58 -12.67 -1.49
C PRO A 76 8.00 -13.76 -0.59
N PHE A 77 7.71 -13.43 0.66
CA PHE A 77 6.97 -14.29 1.58
C PHE A 77 5.64 -13.67 1.94
N LEU A 78 4.60 -14.50 2.08
CA LEU A 78 3.27 -14.03 2.47
C LEU A 78 3.19 -13.80 3.98
N ASN A 79 3.71 -12.66 4.44
CA ASN A 79 3.72 -12.26 5.83
C ASN A 79 3.68 -10.74 6.02
N ILE A 80 3.35 -10.31 7.22
CA ILE A 80 3.21 -8.89 7.57
C ILE A 80 4.50 -8.10 7.33
N ARG A 81 5.68 -8.69 7.56
CA ARG A 81 6.97 -8.02 7.35
C ARG A 81 7.18 -7.66 5.88
N THR A 82 6.86 -8.57 4.96
CA THR A 82 6.92 -8.32 3.52
C THR A 82 5.94 -7.21 3.12
N PHE A 83 4.70 -7.25 3.63
CA PHE A 83 3.67 -6.26 3.32
C PHE A 83 4.09 -4.85 3.75
N TYR A 84 4.64 -4.74 4.96
CA TYR A 84 5.19 -3.49 5.49
C TYR A 84 6.33 -2.97 4.63
N LYS A 85 7.28 -3.84 4.25
CA LYS A 85 8.43 -3.45 3.44
C LYS A 85 7.99 -2.83 2.12
N TRP A 86 7.04 -3.45 1.44
CA TRP A 86 6.52 -2.96 0.16
C TRP A 86 5.73 -1.68 0.30
N THR A 87 4.83 -1.62 1.28
CA THR A 87 4.00 -0.43 1.55
C THR A 87 4.86 0.76 1.95
N TYR A 88 5.84 0.54 2.83
CA TYR A 88 6.78 1.58 3.24
C TYR A 88 7.63 2.05 2.07
N LYS A 89 8.10 1.14 1.21
CA LYS A 89 8.86 1.55 0.03
C LYS A 89 8.03 2.43 -0.91
N MET A 90 6.77 2.08 -1.12
CA MET A 90 5.87 2.89 -1.93
C MET A 90 5.58 4.25 -1.32
N LYS A 91 5.45 4.31 0.02
CA LYS A 91 5.36 5.57 0.74
C LYS A 91 6.53 6.49 0.44
N GLU A 92 7.76 6.00 0.58
CA GLU A 92 8.96 6.80 0.29
C GLU A 92 8.95 7.36 -1.14
N MET A 93 8.56 6.54 -2.12
CA MET A 93 8.50 6.96 -3.52
C MET A 93 7.44 8.03 -3.75
N CYS A 94 6.25 7.89 -3.16
CA CYS A 94 5.19 8.88 -3.23
C CYS A 94 5.56 10.20 -2.53
N ASP A 95 6.16 10.11 -1.34
CA ASP A 95 6.61 11.28 -0.57
C ASP A 95 7.71 12.04 -1.33
N ASN A 96 8.66 11.33 -1.93
CA ASN A 96 9.68 11.94 -2.79
C ASN A 96 9.06 12.60 -4.02
N ALA A 97 8.14 11.92 -4.71
CA ALA A 97 7.44 12.49 -5.86
C ALA A 97 6.66 13.77 -5.51
N TYR A 98 6.03 13.80 -4.32
CA TYR A 98 5.39 14.99 -3.80
C TYR A 98 6.39 16.14 -3.61
N TYR A 99 7.53 15.88 -2.97
CA TYR A 99 8.59 16.86 -2.78
C TYR A 99 9.13 17.41 -4.11
N GLU A 100 9.37 16.54 -5.10
CA GLU A 100 9.84 16.95 -6.42
C GLU A 100 8.88 17.91 -7.13
N VAL A 101 7.58 17.67 -7.01
CA VAL A 101 6.57 18.53 -7.62
C VAL A 101 6.40 19.84 -6.85
N HIS A 102 6.19 19.75 -5.53
CA HIS A 102 5.74 20.88 -4.72
C HIS A 102 6.88 21.76 -4.20
N THR A 103 8.09 21.23 -4.13
CA THR A 103 9.27 21.96 -3.64
C THR A 103 10.26 22.26 -4.75
N LEU A 104 10.51 21.30 -5.67
CA LEU A 104 11.47 21.48 -6.76
C LEU A 104 10.83 21.95 -8.08
N GLY A 105 9.50 22.07 -8.15
CA GLY A 105 8.79 22.57 -9.31
C GLY A 105 8.79 21.62 -10.52
N LYS A 106 9.04 20.32 -10.33
CA LYS A 106 8.96 19.35 -11.43
C LYS A 106 7.52 19.22 -11.97
N PRO A 107 7.34 18.98 -13.28
CA PRO A 107 6.02 18.87 -13.87
C PRO A 107 5.28 17.61 -13.38
N LYS A 108 4.11 17.82 -12.76
CA LYS A 108 3.21 16.77 -12.22
C LYS A 108 3.07 15.54 -13.12
N GLY A 109 2.76 15.76 -14.41
CA GLY A 109 2.50 14.69 -15.37
C GLY A 109 3.73 13.88 -15.82
N LYS A 110 4.94 14.27 -15.40
CA LYS A 110 6.19 13.54 -15.71
C LYS A 110 6.91 13.02 -14.47
N THR A 111 6.44 13.37 -13.27
CA THR A 111 7.02 12.88 -12.02
C THR A 111 6.40 11.53 -11.68
N LEU A 112 7.19 10.46 -11.78
CA LEU A 112 6.76 9.10 -11.47
C LEU A 112 6.28 9.01 -10.01
N TRP A 113 5.23 8.21 -9.77
CA TRP A 113 4.60 8.02 -8.45
C TRP A 113 3.93 9.26 -7.86
N TYR A 114 3.91 10.39 -8.56
CA TYR A 114 3.14 11.54 -8.11
C TYR A 114 1.66 11.24 -8.17
N GLN A 115 0.98 11.44 -7.05
CA GLN A 115 -0.47 11.36 -6.93
C GLN A 115 -0.94 12.65 -6.30
N GLU A 116 -1.99 13.27 -6.88
CA GLU A 116 -2.52 14.52 -6.34
C GLU A 116 -3.06 14.27 -4.91
N PRO A 117 -2.65 15.06 -3.91
CA PRO A 117 -3.14 14.90 -2.55
C PRO A 117 -4.65 15.09 -2.50
N LEU A 118 -5.30 14.34 -1.62
CA LEU A 118 -6.71 14.59 -1.32
C LEU A 118 -6.84 15.98 -0.69
N LYS A 119 -7.62 16.85 -1.32
CA LYS A 119 -8.04 18.11 -0.72
C LYS A 119 -8.90 17.78 0.49
N LEU A 120 -8.31 17.83 1.67
CA LEU A 120 -9.07 17.86 2.90
C LEU A 120 -9.82 19.19 2.89
N LEU A 121 -11.14 19.14 2.85
CA LEU A 121 -11.97 20.33 3.08
C LEU A 121 -11.53 20.90 4.44
N LYS A 122 -11.15 22.18 4.43
CA LYS A 122 -10.83 22.93 5.65
C LYS A 122 -12.09 23.20 6.45
#